data_AF-A0A4R2JRU0-F1
#
_entry.id   AF-A0A4R2JRU0-F1
#
_cell.length_a   1.000
_cell.length_b   1.000
_cell.length_c   1.000
_cell.angle_alpha   90.00
_cell.angle_beta   90.00
_cell.angle_gamma   90.00
#
_symmetry.space_group_name_H-M   'P 1'
#
loop_
_entity.id
_entity.type
_entity.pdbx_description
1 polymer ?
#
loop_
_entity_poly.entity_id
_entity_poly.type
_entity_poly.pdbx_seq_one_letter_code
_entity_poly.pdbx_strand_id
1 'polypeptide(L)'
;MGEQRGVFRDVLAETAEDAGPVRPAGPGFLAAGNQAIGRMLGLIGEVGQGLLGSELRGSVGAGGVNLPGDVMVVARLLGMPDDLNAAILRFQKDVMGWPTPDGRVDPGGRTFTALQHHQAAAPAPAAAPVADHPATGVELWPSILPTAKRGATTELTSEQKTLVDQLKANRDALPEYAIKKAGTSGMVLGDSGAGEKLTPTELKGDATDPATRAKKVAYKELGHEGTVDAINTYDDQILTWGKGFSALSGSMNEVLMIMFQADPEARHELLRAGIDCDAKSWRVVNTETGLIETGVSALRLMQFDTKLLGVFVTLGRAPQHQQHALDAQWAAMEKHAAHVPEYAYQWPDSAIALCAHLAHWAPAFGWGTHPDRYKGTSGDLVQIAGVFTRLASVNHKWATKLQNGAVVGPFDIMHPGHRLYAFADGAGATAVESAAEIITGTRAEIGDDDQYAGHVLFPVWGKKNTFYDIGSAGS
;
A
#
# COMPACT_ATOMS: atom_id res chain seq x y z
N MET A 1 28.89 4.41 -83.85
CA MET A 1 29.63 4.65 -82.59
C MET A 1 29.17 5.99 -82.04
N GLY A 2 28.23 5.98 -81.10
CA GLY A 2 27.66 7.16 -80.47
C GLY A 2 27.33 6.81 -79.03
N GLU A 3 27.96 7.52 -78.10
CA GLU A 3 27.97 7.23 -76.66
C GLU A 3 26.76 7.89 -75.97
N GLN A 4 26.08 7.09 -75.14
CA GLN A 4 24.94 7.50 -74.30
C GLN A 4 25.43 8.07 -72.96
N ARG A 5 24.88 9.23 -72.56
CA ARG A 5 24.75 9.64 -71.14
C ARG A 5 23.36 10.26 -70.95
N GLY A 6 22.46 9.52 -70.30
CA GLY A 6 21.21 10.02 -69.70
C GLY A 6 21.36 10.00 -68.18
N VAL A 7 21.29 11.16 -67.50
CA VAL A 7 20.12 11.70 -66.78
C VAL A 7 19.60 10.75 -65.68
N PHE A 8 20.08 10.95 -64.46
CA PHE A 8 19.38 10.55 -63.21
C PHE A 8 18.86 11.82 -62.56
N ARG A 9 17.54 11.92 -62.41
CA ARG A 9 16.83 12.91 -61.59
C ARG A 9 15.73 12.19 -60.81
N ASP A 10 15.61 12.59 -59.55
CA ASP A 10 14.43 12.60 -58.69
C ASP A 10 13.75 11.27 -58.32
N VAL A 11 14.14 10.69 -57.18
CA VAL A 11 13.23 10.29 -56.09
C VAL A 11 14.05 10.29 -54.79
N LEU A 12 13.74 11.22 -53.87
CA LEU A 12 13.88 11.11 -52.40
C LEU A 12 13.82 12.52 -51.78
N ALA A 13 12.60 12.99 -51.50
CA ALA A 13 12.37 14.06 -50.54
C ALA A 13 10.88 14.04 -50.16
N GLU A 14 10.52 13.30 -49.11
CA GLU A 14 9.37 13.67 -48.27
C GLU A 14 9.42 12.96 -46.91
N THR A 15 8.96 13.72 -45.90
CA THR A 15 8.71 13.38 -44.49
C THR A 15 9.92 13.23 -43.56
N ALA A 16 10.42 14.36 -43.08
CA ALA A 16 10.97 14.47 -41.74
C ALA A 16 10.74 15.90 -41.20
N GLU A 17 9.52 16.21 -40.74
CA GLU A 17 9.28 17.35 -39.87
C GLU A 17 8.25 17.02 -38.78
N ASP A 18 8.57 17.52 -37.60
CA ASP A 18 7.74 17.67 -36.40
C ASP A 18 7.64 16.52 -35.39
N ALA A 19 8.81 16.13 -34.85
CA ALA A 19 8.89 15.69 -33.47
C ALA A 19 9.41 16.88 -32.63
N GLY A 20 8.48 17.67 -32.08
CA GLY A 20 8.80 18.73 -31.12
C GLY A 20 9.61 18.20 -29.93
N PRO A 21 10.32 19.08 -29.19
CA PRO A 21 11.21 18.67 -28.12
C PRO A 21 10.44 17.90 -27.04
N VAL A 22 10.84 16.64 -26.84
CA VAL A 22 10.41 15.81 -25.71
C VAL A 22 10.77 16.57 -24.44
N ARG A 23 9.75 17.09 -23.74
CA ARG A 23 9.94 17.71 -22.43
C ARG A 23 10.48 16.63 -21.48
N PRO A 24 11.49 16.93 -20.65
CA PRO A 24 11.88 16.03 -19.57
C PRO A 24 10.66 15.77 -18.68
N ALA A 25 10.46 14.50 -18.31
CA ALA A 25 9.40 14.11 -17.38
C ALA A 25 9.55 14.94 -16.09
N GLY A 26 8.55 15.75 -15.78
CA GLY A 26 8.50 16.49 -14.52
C GLY A 26 8.34 15.54 -13.32
N PRO A 27 8.62 16.00 -12.09
CA PRO A 27 8.56 15.19 -10.86
C PRO A 27 7.10 14.90 -10.42
N GLY A 28 6.35 14.17 -11.25
CA GLY A 28 4.93 13.83 -11.04
C GLY A 28 4.67 12.43 -10.46
N PHE A 29 5.70 11.74 -9.98
CA PHE A 29 5.67 10.29 -9.74
C PHE A 29 4.80 9.85 -8.54
N LEU A 30 4.60 10.69 -7.54
CA LEU A 30 3.97 10.32 -6.24
C LEU A 30 2.47 9.95 -6.29
N ALA A 31 1.79 10.04 -7.44
CA ALA A 31 0.32 10.00 -7.50
C ALA A 31 -0.28 8.72 -8.09
N ALA A 32 0.51 7.90 -8.79
CA ALA A 32 -0.06 6.81 -9.61
C ALA A 32 -0.31 5.52 -8.82
N GLY A 33 0.49 5.24 -7.78
CA GLY A 33 0.38 4.05 -6.94
C GLY A 33 -0.89 4.00 -6.07
N ASN A 34 -1.25 5.12 -5.42
CA ASN A 34 -2.27 5.11 -4.37
C ASN A 34 -3.73 5.15 -4.87
N GLN A 35 -3.99 5.57 -6.11
CA GLN A 35 -5.36 5.77 -6.63
C GLN A 35 -6.14 4.46 -6.89
N ALA A 36 -5.46 3.31 -6.99
CA ALA A 36 -6.14 2.03 -7.20
C ALA A 36 -6.66 1.42 -5.89
N ILE A 37 -6.00 1.68 -4.75
CA ILE A 37 -6.33 1.10 -3.45
C ILE A 37 -7.66 1.65 -2.90
N GLY A 38 -7.94 2.95 -3.05
CA GLY A 38 -9.17 3.58 -2.57
C GLY A 38 -10.46 3.08 -3.21
N ARG A 39 -10.39 2.66 -4.48
CA ARG A 39 -11.55 2.14 -5.22
C ARG A 39 -11.81 0.66 -4.97
N MET A 40 -10.79 -0.08 -4.54
CA MET A 40 -10.90 -1.51 -4.20
C MET A 40 -11.69 -1.73 -2.91
N LEU A 41 -11.53 -0.87 -1.91
CA LEU A 41 -12.22 -0.98 -0.61
C LEU A 41 -13.74 -0.72 -0.69
N GLY A 42 -14.22 -0.04 -1.72
CA GLY A 42 -15.66 0.15 -1.97
C GLY A 42 -16.40 -1.09 -2.49
N LEU A 43 -15.67 -2.08 -3.05
CA LEU A 43 -16.24 -3.32 -3.62
C LEU A 43 -15.87 -4.57 -2.79
N ILE A 44 -14.84 -4.49 -1.95
CA ILE A 44 -14.49 -5.51 -0.95
C ILE A 44 -15.28 -5.32 0.36
N GLY A 45 -16.24 -4.38 0.41
CA GLY A 45 -17.05 -4.09 1.60
C GLY A 45 -17.72 -5.33 2.23
N GLU A 46 -18.06 -6.35 1.45
CA GLU A 46 -18.72 -7.58 1.97
C GLU A 46 -17.74 -8.67 2.46
N VAL A 47 -16.49 -8.70 1.97
CA VAL A 47 -15.45 -9.63 2.48
C VAL A 47 -14.59 -8.96 3.56
N GLY A 48 -14.38 -7.65 3.45
CA GLY A 48 -13.63 -6.81 4.38
C GLY A 48 -14.33 -6.59 5.72
N GLN A 49 -15.66 -6.64 5.79
CA GLN A 49 -16.36 -6.60 7.09
C GLN A 49 -15.97 -7.77 8.01
N GLY A 50 -15.53 -8.91 7.44
CA GLY A 50 -15.04 -10.06 8.21
C GLY A 50 -13.60 -10.02 8.66
N LEU A 51 -12.74 -9.26 7.98
CA LEU A 51 -11.34 -9.06 8.37
C LEU A 51 -11.14 -7.80 9.22
N LEU A 52 -12.07 -6.84 9.16
CA LEU A 52 -12.02 -5.56 9.87
C LEU A 52 -12.91 -5.53 11.12
N GLY A 53 -13.88 -6.45 11.23
CA GLY A 53 -14.71 -6.64 12.43
C GLY A 53 -13.86 -7.09 13.62
N SER A 54 -14.11 -6.53 14.80
CA SER A 54 -13.66 -7.12 16.08
C SER A 54 -14.53 -8.31 16.47
N GLU A 55 -15.36 -8.80 15.57
CA GLU A 55 -16.32 -9.86 15.75
C GLU A 55 -16.07 -10.92 14.70
N LEU A 56 -16.05 -12.18 15.14
CA LEU A 56 -16.08 -13.32 14.22
C LEU A 56 -17.45 -13.34 13.53
N ARG A 57 -17.51 -13.67 12.24
CA ARG A 57 -18.78 -13.85 11.52
C ARG A 57 -19.35 -15.25 11.72
N GLY A 58 -18.48 -16.21 12.00
CA GLY A 58 -18.80 -17.59 12.30
C GLY A 58 -17.81 -18.18 13.30
N SER A 59 -18.21 -19.29 13.92
CA SER A 59 -17.36 -19.98 14.89
C SER A 59 -16.11 -20.57 14.23
N VAL A 60 -14.99 -20.53 14.94
CA VAL A 60 -13.68 -21.04 14.52
C VAL A 60 -13.28 -22.20 15.43
N GLY A 61 -12.49 -23.13 14.93
CA GLY A 61 -11.98 -24.27 15.69
C GLY A 61 -12.80 -25.54 15.49
N ALA A 62 -12.79 -26.42 16.49
CA ALA A 62 -13.44 -27.73 16.45
C ALA A 62 -14.96 -27.60 16.24
N GLY A 63 -15.47 -28.16 15.14
CA GLY A 63 -16.89 -28.06 14.76
C GLY A 63 -17.35 -26.65 14.38
N GLY A 64 -16.42 -25.71 14.18
CA GLY A 64 -16.70 -24.36 13.71
C GLY A 64 -16.97 -24.29 12.20
N VAL A 65 -17.51 -23.15 11.76
CA VAL A 65 -17.71 -22.82 10.34
C VAL A 65 -16.35 -22.57 9.66
N ASN A 66 -15.36 -22.08 10.42
CA ASN A 66 -13.99 -21.87 9.97
C ASN A 66 -13.88 -20.99 8.71
N LEU A 67 -14.61 -19.87 8.71
CA LEU A 67 -14.45 -18.87 7.66
C LEU A 67 -12.99 -18.38 7.62
N PRO A 68 -12.33 -18.29 6.45
CA PRO A 68 -10.89 -17.99 6.37
C PRO A 68 -10.46 -16.71 7.11
N GLY A 69 -11.27 -15.64 7.03
CA GLY A 69 -10.99 -14.39 7.75
C GLY A 69 -11.06 -14.55 9.27
N ASP A 70 -12.00 -15.33 9.76
CA ASP A 70 -12.24 -15.52 11.20
C ASP A 70 -11.15 -16.44 11.79
N VAL A 71 -10.75 -17.47 11.03
CA VAL A 71 -9.59 -18.33 11.34
C VAL A 71 -8.33 -17.49 11.52
N MET A 72 -8.08 -16.54 10.62
CA MET A 72 -6.93 -15.63 10.70
C MET A 72 -7.00 -14.72 11.93
N VAL A 73 -8.18 -14.21 12.27
CA VAL A 73 -8.37 -13.39 13.48
C VAL A 73 -8.03 -14.20 14.74
N VAL A 74 -8.56 -15.42 14.88
CA VAL A 74 -8.29 -16.27 16.05
C VAL A 74 -6.82 -16.73 16.09
N ALA A 75 -6.22 -17.07 14.94
CA ALA A 75 -4.81 -17.42 14.86
C ALA A 75 -3.92 -16.26 15.32
N ARG A 76 -4.21 -15.02 14.89
CA ARG A 76 -3.47 -13.83 15.31
C ARG A 76 -3.58 -13.60 16.82
N LEU A 77 -4.78 -13.75 17.40
CA LEU A 77 -5.00 -13.62 18.85
C LEU A 77 -4.19 -14.67 19.65
N LEU A 78 -3.91 -15.83 19.05
CA LEU A 78 -3.12 -16.92 19.63
C LEU A 78 -1.64 -16.91 19.24
N GLY A 79 -1.16 -15.86 18.55
CA GLY A 79 0.25 -15.74 18.15
C GLY A 79 0.66 -16.59 16.94
N MET A 80 -0.26 -16.80 15.99
CA MET A 80 -0.04 -17.52 14.72
C MET A 80 0.52 -18.95 14.89
N PRO A 81 -0.18 -19.85 15.59
CA PRO A 81 0.28 -21.22 15.80
C PRO A 81 0.21 -22.08 14.53
N ASP A 82 1.12 -23.05 14.39
CA ASP A 82 1.11 -24.05 13.30
C ASP A 82 -0.14 -24.95 13.34
N ASP A 83 -0.66 -25.24 14.54
CA ASP A 83 -1.92 -25.96 14.76
C ASP A 83 -2.88 -25.10 15.59
N LEU A 84 -3.84 -24.47 14.89
CA LEU A 84 -4.82 -23.59 15.50
C LEU A 84 -5.73 -24.32 16.49
N ASN A 85 -6.17 -25.55 16.19
CA ASN A 85 -7.09 -26.28 17.06
C ASN A 85 -6.41 -26.67 18.38
N ALA A 86 -5.16 -27.16 18.30
CA ALA A 86 -4.37 -27.45 19.49
C ALA A 86 -4.14 -26.19 20.34
N ALA A 87 -3.89 -25.04 19.70
CA ALA A 87 -3.70 -23.78 20.39
C ALA A 87 -4.98 -23.27 21.08
N ILE A 88 -6.16 -23.39 20.45
CA ILE A 88 -7.44 -23.04 21.07
C ILE A 88 -7.70 -23.92 22.30
N LEU A 89 -7.52 -25.24 22.17
CA LEU A 89 -7.70 -26.19 23.29
C LEU A 89 -6.78 -25.86 24.46
N ARG A 90 -5.51 -25.56 24.17
CA ARG A 90 -4.51 -25.16 25.17
C ARG A 90 -4.93 -23.85 25.86
N PHE A 91 -5.37 -22.84 25.11
CA PHE A 91 -5.81 -21.57 25.67
C PHE A 91 -7.02 -21.74 26.60
N GLN A 92 -8.05 -22.47 26.17
CA GLN A 92 -9.24 -22.74 27.00
C GLN A 92 -8.88 -23.51 28.28
N LYS A 93 -7.94 -24.46 28.19
CA LYS A 93 -7.49 -25.23 29.35
C LYS A 93 -6.64 -24.39 30.31
N ASP A 94 -5.57 -23.79 29.79
CA ASP A 94 -4.49 -23.24 30.60
C ASP A 94 -4.77 -21.78 31.03
N VAL A 95 -5.46 -21.00 30.19
CA VAL A 95 -5.78 -19.59 30.46
C VAL A 95 -7.19 -19.45 31.04
N MET A 96 -8.18 -20.14 30.48
CA MET A 96 -9.56 -20.04 30.98
C MET A 96 -9.89 -21.05 32.09
N GLY A 97 -9.00 -22.01 32.37
CA GLY A 97 -9.19 -23.01 33.43
C GLY A 97 -10.31 -24.00 33.15
N TRP A 98 -10.69 -24.24 31.89
CA TRP A 98 -11.79 -25.14 31.57
C TRP A 98 -11.36 -26.60 31.71
N PRO A 99 -12.07 -27.43 32.51
CA PRO A 99 -11.71 -28.83 32.73
C PRO A 99 -11.94 -29.70 31.48
N THR A 100 -12.81 -29.25 30.58
CA THR A 100 -13.13 -29.92 29.30
C THR A 100 -13.15 -28.88 28.19
N PRO A 101 -11.97 -28.52 27.62
CA PRO A 101 -11.90 -27.57 26.52
C PRO A 101 -12.56 -28.19 25.27
N ASP A 102 -13.40 -27.42 24.59
CA ASP A 102 -14.17 -27.88 23.43
C ASP A 102 -13.49 -27.54 22.08
N GLY A 103 -12.46 -26.69 22.10
CA GLY A 103 -11.69 -26.30 20.94
C GLY A 103 -12.43 -25.34 20.01
N ARG A 104 -13.56 -24.75 20.44
CA ARG A 104 -14.39 -23.87 19.61
C ARG A 104 -14.35 -22.42 20.11
N VAL A 105 -14.30 -21.48 19.17
CA VAL A 105 -14.33 -20.04 19.41
C VAL A 105 -15.53 -19.45 18.68
N ASP A 106 -16.59 -19.14 19.43
CA ASP A 106 -17.82 -18.56 18.88
C ASP A 106 -17.76 -17.03 18.81
N PRO A 107 -18.44 -16.40 17.81
CA PRO A 107 -18.67 -14.96 17.79
C PRO A 107 -19.26 -14.44 19.10
N GLY A 108 -18.59 -13.47 19.74
CA GLY A 108 -19.02 -12.94 21.04
C GLY A 108 -19.00 -13.95 22.20
N GLY A 109 -18.44 -15.15 21.98
CA GLY A 109 -18.35 -16.21 22.97
C GLY A 109 -17.23 -15.97 23.99
N ARG A 110 -17.30 -16.69 25.11
CA ARG A 110 -16.36 -16.53 26.23
C ARG A 110 -14.89 -16.68 25.82
N THR A 111 -14.58 -17.65 24.95
CA THR A 111 -13.20 -17.87 24.48
C THR A 111 -12.72 -16.70 23.64
N PHE A 112 -13.56 -16.15 22.75
CA PHE A 112 -13.19 -15.01 21.92
C PHE A 112 -12.96 -13.75 22.76
N THR A 113 -13.84 -13.46 23.71
CA THR A 113 -13.66 -12.35 24.67
C THR A 113 -12.38 -12.50 25.49
N ALA A 114 -12.09 -13.71 25.99
CA ALA A 114 -10.87 -13.97 26.75
C ALA A 114 -9.60 -13.77 25.89
N LEU A 115 -9.62 -14.19 24.62
CA LEU A 115 -8.51 -13.98 23.69
C LEU A 115 -8.23 -12.50 23.44
N GLN A 116 -9.27 -11.69 23.25
CA GLN A 116 -9.15 -10.24 23.08
C GLN A 116 -8.50 -9.57 24.30
N HIS A 117 -8.82 -10.04 25.51
CA HIS A 117 -8.21 -9.53 26.74
C HIS A 117 -6.81 -10.10 27.00
N HIS A 118 -6.51 -11.32 26.58
CA HIS A 118 -5.22 -11.96 26.83
C HIS A 118 -4.08 -11.32 26.02
N GLN A 119 -4.36 -10.82 24.81
CA GLN A 119 -3.35 -10.10 24.02
C GLN A 119 -2.90 -8.78 24.64
N ALA A 120 -3.63 -8.25 25.63
CA ALA A 120 -3.23 -7.06 26.37
C ALA A 120 -2.06 -7.31 27.36
N ALA A 121 -1.62 -8.55 27.55
CA ALA A 121 -0.57 -8.89 28.51
C ALA A 121 0.36 -10.01 28.01
N ALA A 122 1.21 -9.72 27.03
CA ALA A 122 2.45 -10.46 26.83
C ALA A 122 3.62 -9.57 27.30
N PRO A 123 4.54 -10.05 28.17
CA PRO A 123 5.74 -9.30 28.50
C PRO A 123 6.59 -9.19 27.23
N ALA A 124 6.77 -7.96 26.75
CA ALA A 124 7.69 -7.66 25.66
C ALA A 124 9.09 -8.20 26.01
N PRO A 125 9.90 -8.64 25.02
CA PRO A 125 11.33 -8.86 25.25
C PRO A 125 11.89 -7.60 25.91
N ALA A 126 12.67 -7.77 26.99
CA ALA A 126 13.14 -6.68 27.83
C ALA A 126 13.75 -5.57 26.97
N ALA A 127 12.98 -4.50 26.76
CA ALA A 127 13.43 -3.33 26.07
C ALA A 127 14.63 -2.76 26.85
N ALA A 128 15.63 -2.27 26.12
CA ALA A 128 16.65 -1.43 26.74
C ALA A 128 15.94 -0.33 27.57
N PRO A 129 16.45 0.02 28.76
CA PRO A 129 15.79 1.00 29.63
C PRO A 129 15.60 2.30 28.85
N VAL A 130 14.37 2.53 28.43
CA VAL A 130 13.94 3.80 27.87
C VAL A 130 14.09 4.80 29.01
N ALA A 131 14.76 5.93 28.77
CA ALA A 131 14.87 6.96 29.78
C ALA A 131 13.46 7.31 30.28
N ASP A 132 13.24 7.27 31.60
CA ASP A 132 11.97 7.66 32.23
C ASP A 132 11.67 9.13 31.88
N HIS A 133 10.99 9.36 30.76
CA HIS A 133 10.31 10.61 30.53
C HIS A 133 9.02 10.57 31.33
N PRO A 134 8.88 11.39 32.39
CA PRO A 134 7.65 11.41 33.16
C PRO A 134 6.52 11.83 32.21
N ALA A 135 5.55 10.94 32.01
CA ALA A 135 4.34 11.26 31.25
C ALA A 135 3.76 12.56 31.82
N THR A 136 3.71 13.61 30.99
CA THR A 136 3.33 14.97 31.42
C THR A 136 1.82 15.10 31.68
N GLY A 137 1.08 13.99 31.73
CA GLY A 137 -0.37 13.93 31.81
C GLY A 137 -1.08 14.27 30.49
N VAL A 138 -0.44 15.03 29.60
CA VAL A 138 -1.03 15.47 28.31
C VAL A 138 -1.47 14.30 27.44
N GLU A 139 -0.74 13.18 27.50
CA GLU A 139 -0.96 11.96 26.71
C GLU A 139 -2.23 11.20 27.12
N LEU A 140 -2.86 11.57 28.24
CA LEU A 140 -4.11 10.98 28.73
C LEU A 140 -5.35 11.64 28.09
N TRP A 141 -5.18 12.59 27.17
CA TRP A 141 -6.31 13.22 26.47
C TRP A 141 -7.34 12.25 25.86
N PRO A 142 -6.99 11.03 25.37
CA PRO A 142 -8.00 10.15 24.81
C PRO A 142 -9.06 9.67 25.80
N SER A 143 -8.78 9.72 27.11
CA SER A 143 -9.73 9.38 28.18
C SER A 143 -10.35 10.59 28.88
N ILE A 144 -9.78 11.79 28.69
CA ILE A 144 -10.19 13.02 29.38
C ILE A 144 -11.08 13.89 28.50
N LEU A 145 -10.76 14.04 27.22
CA LEU A 145 -11.47 14.92 26.30
C LEU A 145 -12.75 14.26 25.74
N PRO A 146 -13.84 15.02 25.56
CA PRO A 146 -15.06 14.48 24.99
C PRO A 146 -14.93 14.27 23.47
N THR A 147 -15.55 13.21 22.96
CA THR A 147 -15.64 12.95 21.52
C THR A 147 -16.69 13.83 20.86
N ALA A 148 -16.37 14.36 19.68
CA ALA A 148 -17.29 15.15 18.87
C ALA A 148 -18.54 14.33 18.50
N LYS A 149 -19.72 14.93 18.68
CA LYS A 149 -21.01 14.37 18.26
C LYS A 149 -21.67 15.35 17.30
N ARG A 150 -22.21 14.85 16.18
CA ARG A 150 -22.84 15.69 15.15
C ARG A 150 -23.95 16.55 15.77
N GLY A 151 -23.81 17.87 15.66
CA GLY A 151 -24.80 18.85 16.13
C GLY A 151 -24.81 19.12 17.63
N ALA A 152 -23.89 18.54 18.40
CA ALA A 152 -23.78 18.80 19.83
C ALA A 152 -22.63 19.78 20.10
N THR A 153 -22.92 20.81 20.89
CA THR A 153 -21.91 21.64 21.53
C THR A 153 -21.66 21.12 22.94
N THR A 154 -20.40 20.86 23.29
CA THR A 154 -20.01 20.42 24.64
C THR A 154 -19.16 21.53 25.27
N GLU A 155 -19.56 22.01 26.44
CA GLU A 155 -18.72 22.93 27.21
C GLU A 155 -17.60 22.15 27.90
N LEU A 156 -16.36 22.58 27.69
CA LEU A 156 -15.18 21.96 28.29
C LEU A 156 -14.98 22.43 29.74
N THR A 157 -14.59 21.50 30.61
CA THR A 157 -14.13 21.83 31.97
C THR A 157 -12.83 22.63 31.94
N SER A 158 -12.47 23.29 33.05
CA SER A 158 -11.20 24.03 33.14
C SER A 158 -9.98 23.13 32.91
N GLU A 159 -10.02 21.89 33.42
CA GLU A 159 -8.95 20.89 33.22
C GLU A 159 -8.83 20.51 31.74
N GLN A 160 -9.95 20.25 31.06
CA GLN A 160 -9.96 19.93 29.63
C GLN A 160 -9.44 21.10 28.79
N LYS A 161 -9.78 22.35 29.14
CA LYS A 161 -9.25 23.55 28.48
C LYS A 161 -7.73 23.65 28.63
N THR A 162 -7.21 23.47 29.85
CA THR A 162 -5.76 23.44 30.10
C THR A 162 -5.06 22.36 29.28
N LEU A 163 -5.67 21.18 29.17
CA LEU A 163 -5.14 20.09 28.35
C LEU A 163 -5.11 20.45 26.85
N VAL A 164 -6.16 21.08 26.33
CA VAL A 164 -6.21 21.55 24.94
C VAL A 164 -5.17 22.65 24.68
N ASP A 165 -4.97 23.57 25.62
CA ASP A 165 -3.93 24.61 25.53
C ASP A 165 -2.52 24.02 25.49
N GLN A 166 -2.26 22.96 26.28
CA GLN A 166 -0.99 22.23 26.23
C GLN A 166 -0.78 21.53 24.89
N LEU A 167 -1.80 20.85 24.35
CA LEU A 167 -1.74 20.22 23.02
C LEU A 167 -1.45 21.25 21.93
N LYS A 168 -2.08 22.42 22.01
CA LYS A 168 -1.83 23.53 21.08
C LYS A 168 -0.38 24.03 21.19
N ALA A 169 0.12 24.26 22.40
CA ALA A 169 1.50 24.66 22.62
C ALA A 169 2.51 23.63 22.09
N ASN A 170 2.23 22.34 22.26
CA ASN A 170 3.07 21.26 21.71
C ASN A 170 3.08 21.30 20.18
N ARG A 171 1.92 21.52 19.53
CA ARG A 171 1.84 21.68 18.06
C ARG A 171 2.62 22.90 17.58
N ASP A 172 2.50 24.02 18.28
CA ASP A 172 3.19 25.26 17.94
C ASP A 172 4.72 25.12 18.04
N ALA A 173 5.21 24.28 18.96
CA ALA A 173 6.62 23.98 19.15
C ALA A 173 7.21 23.02 18.08
N LEU A 174 6.37 22.38 17.25
CA LEU A 174 6.86 21.50 16.18
C LEU A 174 7.60 22.31 15.10
N PRO A 175 8.65 21.73 14.49
CA PRO A 175 9.33 22.33 13.36
C PRO A 175 8.35 22.66 12.23
N GLU A 176 8.61 23.76 11.52
CA GLU A 176 7.90 24.06 10.28
C GLU A 176 8.53 23.32 9.12
N TYR A 177 7.69 22.63 8.34
CA TYR A 177 8.10 21.94 7.13
C TYR A 177 7.54 22.63 5.90
N ALA A 178 8.37 22.75 4.87
CA ALA A 178 7.96 23.36 3.62
C ALA A 178 6.88 22.52 2.93
N ILE A 179 5.79 23.18 2.57
CA ILE A 179 4.73 22.59 1.75
C ILE A 179 5.21 22.61 0.29
N LYS A 180 5.45 21.42 -0.28
CA LYS A 180 5.92 21.30 -1.66
C LYS A 180 4.81 21.53 -2.68
N LYS A 181 3.58 21.17 -2.31
CA LYS A 181 2.38 21.37 -3.10
C LYS A 181 1.20 21.55 -2.16
N ALA A 182 0.36 22.54 -2.43
CA ALA A 182 -0.90 22.77 -1.75
C ALA A 182 -1.99 23.02 -2.79
N GLY A 183 -3.20 22.52 -2.52
CA GLY A 183 -4.37 22.77 -3.32
C GLY A 183 -5.64 22.52 -2.53
N THR A 184 -6.79 22.77 -3.16
CA THR A 184 -8.11 22.54 -2.55
C THR A 184 -8.33 21.09 -2.14
N SER A 185 -7.63 20.15 -2.75
CA SER A 185 -7.74 18.72 -2.47
C SER A 185 -6.78 18.20 -1.39
N GLY A 186 -5.76 18.97 -0.99
CA GLY A 186 -4.75 18.52 -0.02
C GLY A 186 -3.35 19.11 -0.24
N MET A 187 -2.35 18.47 0.36
CA MET A 187 -0.98 18.95 0.48
C MET A 187 0.05 17.84 0.24
N VAL A 188 1.29 18.23 -0.03
CA VAL A 188 2.48 17.37 -0.06
C VAL A 188 3.57 17.99 0.81
N LEU A 189 4.07 17.22 1.77
CA LEU A 189 5.17 17.58 2.68
C LEU A 189 6.24 16.46 2.63
N GLY A 190 7.44 16.74 3.15
CA GLY A 190 8.53 15.76 3.18
C GLY A 190 9.22 15.55 1.83
N ASP A 191 10.16 14.61 1.77
CA ASP A 191 10.94 14.35 0.56
C ASP A 191 10.28 13.39 -0.44
N SER A 192 10.54 13.61 -1.73
CA SER A 192 9.93 12.82 -2.81
C SER A 192 10.99 11.87 -3.35
N GLY A 193 11.10 10.67 -2.75
CA GLY A 193 11.81 9.47 -3.22
C GLY A 193 13.33 9.55 -3.49
N ALA A 194 13.79 10.49 -4.30
CA ALA A 194 15.09 10.47 -4.99
C ALA A 194 16.34 10.75 -4.11
N GLY A 195 16.22 10.73 -2.78
CA GLY A 195 17.33 11.10 -1.89
C GLY A 195 17.46 10.26 -0.62
N GLU A 196 16.63 9.24 -0.44
CA GLU A 196 16.71 8.38 0.75
C GLU A 196 17.99 7.54 0.70
N LYS A 197 18.92 7.83 1.63
CA LYS A 197 20.17 7.08 1.78
C LYS A 197 20.06 5.92 2.76
N LEU A 198 18.94 5.84 3.47
CA LEU A 198 18.74 4.81 4.48
C LEU A 198 18.36 3.49 3.82
N THR A 199 18.75 2.42 4.49
CA THR A 199 18.44 1.05 4.11
C THR A 199 17.79 0.38 5.32
N PRO A 200 16.71 -0.39 5.13
CA PRO A 200 16.12 -1.18 6.20
C PRO A 200 17.19 -2.06 6.85
N THR A 201 17.14 -2.20 8.17
CA THR A 201 18.17 -2.91 8.93
C THR A 201 18.36 -4.34 8.46
N GLU A 202 17.28 -5.04 8.11
CA GLU A 202 17.32 -6.39 7.56
C GLU A 202 18.08 -6.48 6.23
N LEU A 203 18.10 -5.40 5.44
CA LEU A 203 18.76 -5.36 4.14
C LEU A 203 20.23 -4.90 4.23
N LYS A 204 20.73 -4.56 5.43
CA LYS A 204 22.14 -4.23 5.70
C LYS A 204 22.96 -5.52 5.79
N GLY A 205 23.21 -6.15 4.65
CA GLY A 205 24.03 -7.37 4.54
C GLY A 205 24.58 -7.56 3.14
N ASP A 206 25.39 -8.58 2.92
CA ASP A 206 25.83 -8.96 1.57
C ASP A 206 24.66 -9.55 0.75
N ALA A 207 24.60 -9.28 -0.55
CA ALA A 207 23.55 -9.75 -1.45
C ALA A 207 23.87 -11.10 -2.11
N THR A 208 24.76 -11.89 -1.53
CA THR A 208 25.17 -13.20 -2.07
C THR A 208 24.09 -14.27 -1.90
N ASP A 209 23.20 -14.12 -0.91
CA ASP A 209 22.01 -14.94 -0.76
C ASP A 209 20.90 -14.51 -1.76
N PRO A 210 20.34 -15.44 -2.57
CA PRO A 210 19.31 -15.11 -3.56
C PRO A 210 18.05 -14.46 -2.98
N ALA A 211 17.62 -14.85 -1.78
CA ALA A 211 16.44 -14.26 -1.14
C ALA A 211 16.70 -12.79 -0.76
N THR A 212 17.85 -12.53 -0.14
CA THR A 212 18.30 -11.18 0.23
C THR A 212 18.48 -10.28 -1.00
N ARG A 213 19.04 -10.81 -2.10
CA ARG A 213 19.09 -10.12 -3.39
C ARG A 213 17.69 -9.72 -3.85
N ALA A 214 16.76 -10.68 -3.88
CA ALA A 214 15.38 -10.45 -4.32
C ALA A 214 14.69 -9.35 -3.49
N LYS A 215 14.82 -9.40 -2.15
CA LYS A 215 14.28 -8.36 -1.26
C LYS A 215 14.87 -6.98 -1.55
N LYS A 216 16.18 -6.88 -1.79
CA LYS A 216 16.83 -5.61 -2.16
C LYS A 216 16.36 -5.06 -3.49
N VAL A 217 16.11 -5.92 -4.48
CA VAL A 217 15.54 -5.52 -5.77
C VAL A 217 14.13 -4.95 -5.58
N ALA A 218 13.27 -5.66 -4.84
CA ALA A 218 11.92 -5.19 -4.53
C ALA A 218 11.95 -3.87 -3.75
N TYR A 219 12.83 -3.74 -2.73
CA TYR A 219 13.00 -2.51 -1.97
C TYR A 219 13.46 -1.34 -2.84
N LYS A 220 14.44 -1.57 -3.72
CA LYS A 220 14.95 -0.53 -4.63
C LYS A 220 13.83 -0.02 -5.53
N GLU A 221 13.04 -0.93 -6.10
CA GLU A 221 11.93 -0.56 -6.97
C GLU A 221 10.88 0.29 -6.23
N LEU A 222 10.42 -0.20 -5.08
CA LEU A 222 9.42 0.49 -4.26
C LEU A 222 9.97 1.73 -3.55
N GLY A 223 11.30 1.91 -3.55
CA GLY A 223 11.97 3.09 -3.00
C GLY A 223 11.57 4.39 -3.67
N HIS A 224 11.05 4.34 -4.90
CA HIS A 224 10.59 5.50 -5.65
C HIS A 224 9.21 6.03 -5.22
N GLU A 225 8.42 5.25 -4.50
CA GLU A 225 7.05 5.62 -4.08
C GLU A 225 7.02 6.75 -3.04
N GLY A 226 8.11 6.94 -2.31
CA GLY A 226 8.25 7.97 -1.29
C GLY A 226 9.48 7.74 -0.41
N THR A 227 9.95 8.80 0.25
CA THR A 227 10.90 8.65 1.37
C THR A 227 10.13 8.34 2.66
N VAL A 228 10.82 7.90 3.70
CA VAL A 228 10.27 7.55 5.02
C VAL A 228 9.45 8.68 5.66
N ASP A 229 9.72 9.94 5.31
CA ASP A 229 9.07 11.15 5.81
C ASP A 229 8.05 11.78 4.85
N ALA A 230 7.81 11.16 3.68
CA ALA A 230 6.92 11.71 2.66
C ALA A 230 5.47 11.75 3.16
N ILE A 231 4.77 12.85 2.92
CA ILE A 231 3.34 12.99 3.20
C ILE A 231 2.63 13.43 1.94
N ASN A 232 1.50 12.79 1.66
CA ASN A 232 0.57 13.18 0.61
C ASN A 232 -0.87 13.14 1.17
N THR A 233 -1.65 14.18 0.91
CA THR A 233 -3.06 14.26 1.31
C THR A 233 -4.02 14.64 0.18
N TYR A 234 -3.57 14.64 -1.09
CA TYR A 234 -4.39 15.14 -2.22
C TYR A 234 -5.26 14.08 -2.93
N ASP A 235 -5.08 12.80 -2.64
CA ASP A 235 -5.80 11.69 -3.27
C ASP A 235 -7.01 11.20 -2.44
N ASP A 236 -7.64 10.11 -2.86
CA ASP A 236 -8.79 9.53 -2.19
C ASP A 236 -8.43 8.78 -0.89
N GLN A 237 -7.14 8.65 -0.57
CA GLN A 237 -6.66 8.07 0.68
C GLN A 237 -6.68 9.07 1.84
N ILE A 238 -6.94 10.36 1.57
CA ILE A 238 -6.98 11.49 2.53
C ILE A 238 -5.62 11.81 3.16
N LEU A 239 -4.89 10.79 3.61
CA LEU A 239 -3.56 10.90 4.19
C LEU A 239 -2.77 9.62 3.88
N THR A 240 -1.62 9.78 3.25
CA THR A 240 -0.61 8.73 3.12
C THR A 240 0.73 9.21 3.68
N TRP A 241 1.47 8.31 4.30
CA TRP A 241 2.79 8.56 4.87
C TRP A 241 3.84 7.57 4.37
N GLY A 242 5.08 8.04 4.26
CA GLY A 242 6.22 7.23 3.87
C GLY A 242 6.13 6.80 2.42
N LYS A 243 6.36 5.50 2.19
CA LYS A 243 6.23 4.84 0.87
C LYS A 243 4.76 4.60 0.45
N GLY A 244 3.90 5.60 0.64
CA GLY A 244 2.51 5.57 0.18
C GLY A 244 1.53 4.85 1.10
N PHE A 245 1.87 4.59 2.37
CA PHE A 245 0.96 3.89 3.28
C PHE A 245 -0.24 4.76 3.62
N SER A 246 -1.44 4.29 3.31
CA SER A 246 -2.69 5.01 3.50
C SER A 246 -3.28 4.84 4.90
N ALA A 247 -3.70 5.97 5.48
CA ALA A 247 -4.44 6.02 6.74
C ALA A 247 -5.88 5.51 6.60
N LEU A 248 -6.50 5.75 5.43
CA LEU A 248 -7.88 5.34 5.17
C LEU A 248 -8.00 3.84 4.89
N SER A 249 -7.01 3.23 4.23
CA SER A 249 -6.97 1.78 3.99
C SER A 249 -6.52 0.97 5.20
N GLY A 250 -5.92 1.64 6.20
CA GLY A 250 -5.36 1.04 7.41
C GLY A 250 -3.91 0.57 7.28
N SER A 251 -3.29 0.64 6.09
CA SER A 251 -1.89 0.21 5.92
C SER A 251 -0.92 1.12 6.68
N MET A 252 -1.23 2.41 6.83
CA MET A 252 -0.45 3.32 7.69
C MET A 252 -0.57 2.94 9.18
N ASN A 253 -1.75 2.49 9.63
CA ASN A 253 -1.96 2.05 11.00
C ASN A 253 -1.10 0.82 11.31
N GLU A 254 -0.98 -0.12 10.37
CA GLU A 254 -0.06 -1.26 10.53
C GLU A 254 1.39 -0.81 10.72
N VAL A 255 1.89 0.09 9.86
CA VAL A 255 3.24 0.65 9.99
C VAL A 255 3.44 1.28 11.37
N LEU A 256 2.49 2.12 11.81
CA LEU A 256 2.59 2.77 13.11
C LEU A 256 2.56 1.76 14.27
N MET A 257 1.74 0.71 14.19
CA MET A 257 1.71 -0.32 15.23
C MET A 257 3.04 -1.09 15.30
N ILE A 258 3.67 -1.40 14.16
CA ILE A 258 4.99 -2.02 14.13
C ILE A 258 6.03 -1.06 14.70
N MET A 259 5.97 0.22 14.30
CA MET A 259 6.88 1.25 14.78
C MET A 259 6.77 1.42 16.30
N PHE A 260 5.58 1.53 16.87
CA PHE A 260 5.38 1.74 18.32
C PHE A 260 5.87 0.57 19.17
N GLN A 261 5.92 -0.64 18.62
CA GLN A 261 6.51 -1.78 19.31
C GLN A 261 8.04 -1.66 19.41
N ALA A 262 8.69 -1.11 18.38
CA ALA A 262 10.12 -0.89 18.36
C ALA A 262 10.55 0.44 19.01
N ASP A 263 9.66 1.43 18.98
CA ASP A 263 9.88 2.81 19.39
C ASP A 263 8.62 3.39 20.07
N PRO A 264 8.42 3.10 21.36
CA PRO A 264 7.27 3.61 22.11
C PRO A 264 7.22 5.15 22.18
N GLU A 265 8.39 5.81 22.12
CA GLU A 265 8.47 7.27 22.19
C GLU A 265 7.80 7.94 20.98
N ALA A 266 7.88 7.33 19.79
CA ALA A 266 7.14 7.81 18.61
C ALA A 266 5.62 7.87 18.85
N ARG A 267 5.07 6.95 19.65
CA ARG A 267 3.65 7.00 20.05
C ARG A 267 3.39 8.19 20.98
N HIS A 268 4.29 8.44 21.92
CA HIS A 268 4.19 9.59 22.82
C HIS A 268 4.28 10.91 22.07
N GLU A 269 5.12 11.04 21.04
CA GLU A 269 5.16 12.23 20.18
C GLU A 269 3.80 12.53 19.51
N LEU A 270 3.14 11.50 18.95
CA LEU A 270 1.80 11.64 18.38
C LEU A 270 0.78 12.06 19.44
N LEU A 271 0.80 11.41 20.61
CA LEU A 271 -0.13 11.73 21.70
C LEU A 271 0.04 13.16 22.20
N ARG A 272 1.29 13.65 22.32
CA ARG A 272 1.58 15.05 22.70
C ARG A 272 1.13 16.05 21.65
N ALA A 273 1.05 15.65 20.39
CA ALA A 273 0.43 16.44 19.31
C ALA A 273 -1.10 16.28 19.24
N GLY A 274 -1.70 15.44 20.08
CA GLY A 274 -3.14 15.18 20.07
C GLY A 274 -3.58 14.27 18.93
N ILE A 275 -2.70 13.36 18.49
CA ILE A 275 -2.98 12.30 17.52
C ILE A 275 -2.90 10.96 18.25
N ASP A 276 -3.89 10.10 18.05
CA ASP A 276 -3.84 8.71 18.49
C ASP A 276 -4.39 7.84 17.36
N CYS A 277 -3.81 6.65 17.21
CA CYS A 277 -4.32 5.66 16.29
C CYS A 277 -4.19 4.27 16.91
N ASP A 278 -5.15 3.41 16.58
CA ASP A 278 -5.05 1.98 16.81
C ASP A 278 -5.08 1.27 15.46
N ALA A 279 -5.15 -0.06 15.45
CA ALA A 279 -5.18 -0.84 14.21
C ALA A 279 -6.37 -0.55 13.28
N LYS A 280 -7.40 0.17 13.75
CA LYS A 280 -8.70 0.33 13.06
C LYS A 280 -9.16 1.78 12.94
N SER A 281 -8.72 2.66 13.82
CA SER A 281 -9.30 3.98 13.96
C SER A 281 -8.26 5.07 14.24
N TRP A 282 -8.65 6.28 13.84
CA TRP A 282 -7.90 7.50 14.08
C TRP A 282 -8.68 8.38 15.04
N ARG A 283 -7.97 9.02 15.97
CA ARG A 283 -8.48 10.02 16.90
C ARG A 283 -7.56 11.22 16.88
N VAL A 284 -8.13 12.41 16.72
CA VAL A 284 -7.36 13.65 16.68
C VAL A 284 -8.09 14.72 17.47
N VAL A 285 -7.38 15.45 18.32
CA VAL A 285 -7.95 16.59 19.04
C VAL A 285 -8.08 17.79 18.10
N ASN A 286 -9.30 18.28 17.92
CA ASN A 286 -9.53 19.58 17.30
C ASN A 286 -9.28 20.67 18.34
N THR A 287 -8.17 21.40 18.25
CA THR A 287 -7.80 22.43 19.25
C THR A 287 -8.66 23.68 19.19
N GLU A 288 -9.50 23.86 18.16
CA GLU A 288 -10.46 24.96 18.10
C GLU A 288 -11.71 24.68 18.93
N THR A 289 -12.17 23.42 18.93
CA THR A 289 -13.36 22.98 19.67
C THR A 289 -13.02 22.29 20.99
N GLY A 290 -11.79 21.82 21.13
CA GLY A 290 -11.28 20.94 22.19
C GLY A 290 -11.91 19.54 22.23
N LEU A 291 -12.58 19.13 21.13
CA LEU A 291 -13.20 17.81 21.01
C LEU A 291 -12.30 16.82 20.27
N ILE A 292 -12.50 15.53 20.52
CA ILE A 292 -11.86 14.45 19.76
C ILE A 292 -12.67 14.17 18.49
N GLU A 293 -12.05 14.39 17.32
CA GLU A 293 -12.52 13.89 16.04
C GLU A 293 -12.12 12.43 15.86
N THR A 294 -12.95 11.63 15.19
CA THR A 294 -12.72 10.18 14.99
C THR A 294 -12.83 9.76 13.53
N GLY A 295 -12.12 8.70 13.15
CA GLY A 295 -12.23 8.08 11.82
C GLY A 295 -11.97 9.07 10.68
N VAL A 296 -12.86 9.14 9.70
CA VAL A 296 -12.71 10.04 8.55
C VAL A 296 -12.67 11.52 8.96
N SER A 297 -13.41 11.93 10.00
CA SER A 297 -13.36 13.32 10.48
C SER A 297 -11.96 13.68 11.01
N ALA A 298 -11.32 12.75 11.73
CA ALA A 298 -9.95 12.93 12.20
C ALA A 298 -8.96 13.05 11.04
N LEU A 299 -9.10 12.20 10.02
CA LEU A 299 -8.27 12.27 8.81
C LEU A 299 -8.46 13.58 8.05
N ARG A 300 -9.71 14.07 7.93
CA ARG A 300 -10.02 15.36 7.27
C ARG A 300 -9.48 16.55 8.04
N LEU A 301 -9.46 16.49 9.38
CA LEU A 301 -8.80 17.50 10.19
C LEU A 301 -7.29 17.51 9.90
N MET A 302 -6.63 16.36 9.92
CA MET A 302 -5.20 16.26 9.61
C MET A 302 -4.85 16.69 8.18
N GLN A 303 -5.71 16.37 7.20
CA GLN A 303 -5.47 16.61 5.76
C GLN A 303 -5.01 18.04 5.44
N PHE A 304 -5.47 19.03 6.22
CA PHE A 304 -5.19 20.44 5.99
C PHE A 304 -4.42 21.14 7.11
N ASP A 305 -4.09 20.44 8.20
CA ASP A 305 -3.35 20.99 9.33
C ASP A 305 -1.86 20.65 9.19
N THR A 306 -1.06 21.64 8.81
CA THR A 306 0.37 21.46 8.54
C THR A 306 1.18 21.10 9.79
N LYS A 307 0.73 21.49 10.98
CA LYS A 307 1.40 21.12 12.23
C LYS A 307 1.14 19.65 12.55
N LEU A 308 -0.08 19.17 12.38
CA LEU A 308 -0.42 17.75 12.53
C LEU A 308 0.32 16.88 11.50
N LEU A 309 0.34 17.29 10.23
CA LEU A 309 1.12 16.58 9.19
C LEU A 309 2.62 16.61 9.49
N GLY A 310 3.11 17.71 10.06
CA GLY A 310 4.52 17.89 10.44
C GLY A 310 5.02 16.83 11.42
N VAL A 311 4.17 16.31 12.31
CA VAL A 311 4.57 15.26 13.28
C VAL A 311 5.10 14.02 12.56
N PHE A 312 4.45 13.58 11.48
CA PHE A 312 4.89 12.41 10.72
C PHE A 312 6.21 12.67 9.96
N VAL A 313 6.42 13.91 9.51
CA VAL A 313 7.69 14.34 8.92
C VAL A 313 8.80 14.35 10.00
N THR A 314 8.49 14.78 11.23
CA THR A 314 9.40 14.70 12.37
C THR A 314 9.78 13.25 12.65
N LEU A 315 8.82 12.33 12.78
CA LEU A 315 9.09 10.90 12.99
C LEU A 315 9.97 10.30 11.88
N GLY A 316 9.77 10.72 10.63
CA GLY A 316 10.58 10.26 9.49
C GLY A 316 11.97 10.91 9.37
N ARG A 317 12.28 11.97 10.13
CA ARG A 317 13.56 12.72 10.03
C ARG A 317 14.39 12.71 11.30
N ALA A 318 13.75 12.61 12.46
CA ALA A 318 14.42 12.60 13.74
C ALA A 318 15.35 11.39 13.83
N PRO A 319 16.67 11.56 14.09
CA PRO A 319 17.62 10.45 14.11
C PRO A 319 17.21 9.31 15.05
N GLN A 320 16.53 9.62 16.16
CA GLN A 320 16.06 8.61 17.11
C GLN A 320 14.88 7.76 16.60
N HIS A 321 14.08 8.25 15.64
CA HIS A 321 12.87 7.58 15.15
C HIS A 321 13.04 7.05 13.71
N GLN A 322 13.87 7.71 12.91
CA GLN A 322 13.89 7.54 11.46
C GLN A 322 14.20 6.10 11.01
N GLN A 323 15.13 5.41 11.66
CA GLN A 323 15.41 4.01 11.31
C GLN A 323 14.26 3.08 11.72
N HIS A 324 13.62 3.32 12.87
CA HIS A 324 12.46 2.54 13.31
C HIS A 324 11.26 2.75 12.37
N ALA A 325 11.03 3.99 11.92
CA ALA A 325 10.02 4.29 10.91
C ALA A 325 10.30 3.55 9.59
N LEU A 326 11.56 3.57 9.13
CA LEU A 326 11.95 2.87 7.90
C LEU A 326 11.79 1.34 8.03
N ASP A 327 12.26 0.77 9.13
CA ASP A 327 12.18 -0.67 9.38
C ASP A 327 10.72 -1.14 9.52
N ALA A 328 9.86 -0.32 10.14
CA ALA A 328 8.43 -0.59 10.22
C ALA A 328 7.73 -0.53 8.85
N GLN A 329 8.07 0.46 8.03
CA GLN A 329 7.59 0.53 6.64
C GLN A 329 8.07 -0.67 5.81
N TRP A 330 9.34 -1.06 5.96
CA TRP A 330 9.87 -2.25 5.31
C TRP A 330 9.13 -3.52 5.73
N ALA A 331 8.96 -3.75 7.03
CA ALA A 331 8.26 -4.92 7.55
C ALA A 331 6.80 -5.00 7.04
N ALA A 332 6.12 -3.87 6.87
CA ALA A 332 4.80 -3.84 6.25
C ALA A 332 4.83 -4.16 4.75
N MET A 333 5.79 -3.63 3.98
CA MET A 333 5.94 -3.96 2.56
C MET A 333 6.28 -5.43 2.33
N GLU A 334 7.14 -6.00 3.17
CA GLU A 334 7.65 -7.38 3.05
C GLU A 334 6.54 -8.43 3.28
N LYS A 335 5.48 -8.09 4.01
CA LYS A 335 4.28 -8.93 4.13
C LYS A 335 3.40 -8.91 2.88
N HIS A 336 3.62 -7.95 1.99
CA HIS A 336 2.74 -7.64 0.86
C HIS A 336 3.53 -7.54 -0.44
N ALA A 337 3.70 -6.33 -0.97
CA ALA A 337 4.26 -6.10 -2.29
C ALA A 337 5.71 -6.60 -2.43
N ALA A 338 6.51 -6.45 -1.37
CA ALA A 338 7.90 -6.90 -1.32
C ALA A 338 8.05 -8.36 -0.83
N HIS A 339 6.95 -9.08 -0.62
CA HIS A 339 6.98 -10.52 -0.32
C HIS A 339 7.40 -11.30 -1.58
N VAL A 340 8.71 -11.38 -1.85
CA VAL A 340 9.21 -12.13 -3.01
C VAL A 340 9.09 -13.63 -2.71
N PRO A 341 8.26 -14.38 -3.48
CA PRO A 341 8.11 -15.81 -3.26
C PRO A 341 9.36 -16.57 -3.71
N GLU A 342 9.63 -17.71 -3.07
CA GLU A 342 10.87 -18.49 -3.27
C GLU A 342 11.13 -18.86 -4.74
N TYR A 343 10.07 -19.19 -5.50
CA TYR A 343 10.20 -19.51 -6.92
C TYR A 343 10.77 -18.36 -7.75
N ALA A 344 10.69 -17.12 -7.27
CA ALA A 344 11.17 -15.92 -7.95
C ALA A 344 12.59 -15.52 -7.53
N TYR A 345 13.22 -16.21 -6.56
CA TYR A 345 14.58 -15.87 -6.11
C TYR A 345 15.65 -16.01 -7.19
N GLN A 346 15.38 -16.74 -8.27
CA GLN A 346 16.29 -16.89 -9.42
C GLN A 346 15.84 -16.09 -10.64
N TRP A 347 14.75 -15.33 -10.55
CA TRP A 347 14.28 -14.50 -11.65
C TRP A 347 15.22 -13.31 -11.89
N PRO A 348 15.21 -12.74 -13.12
CA PRO A 348 15.87 -11.47 -13.40
C PRO A 348 15.39 -10.35 -12.47
N ASP A 349 16.28 -9.42 -12.11
CA ASP A 349 15.96 -8.28 -11.24
C ASP A 349 14.76 -7.47 -11.77
N SER A 350 14.70 -7.24 -13.08
CA SER A 350 13.59 -6.51 -13.71
C SER A 350 12.23 -7.19 -13.53
N ALA A 351 12.19 -8.52 -13.52
CA ALA A 351 10.95 -9.27 -13.31
C ALA A 351 10.48 -9.19 -11.84
N ILE A 352 11.43 -9.30 -10.90
CA ILE A 352 11.17 -9.12 -9.45
C ILE A 352 10.66 -7.70 -9.19
N ALA A 353 11.37 -6.70 -9.70
CA ALA A 353 10.98 -5.29 -9.58
C ALA A 353 9.58 -5.06 -10.16
N LEU A 354 9.32 -5.52 -11.39
CA LEU A 354 8.02 -5.33 -12.01
C LEU A 354 6.89 -5.98 -11.19
N CYS A 355 7.08 -7.22 -10.72
CA CYS A 355 6.08 -7.89 -9.90
C CYS A 355 5.85 -7.18 -8.56
N ALA A 356 6.92 -6.76 -7.89
CA ALA A 356 6.82 -6.01 -6.63
C ALA A 356 6.03 -4.70 -6.83
N HIS A 357 6.33 -3.95 -7.89
CA HIS A 357 5.60 -2.71 -8.19
C HIS A 357 4.14 -2.97 -8.52
N LEU A 358 3.83 -3.93 -9.40
CA LEU A 358 2.45 -4.30 -9.75
C LEU A 358 1.66 -4.74 -8.51
N ALA A 359 2.29 -5.51 -7.61
CA ALA A 359 1.69 -5.93 -6.35
C ALA A 359 1.52 -4.77 -5.35
N HIS A 360 2.37 -3.76 -5.37
CA HIS A 360 2.18 -2.54 -4.56
C HIS A 360 1.01 -1.70 -5.09
N TRP A 361 1.00 -1.49 -6.40
CA TRP A 361 0.00 -0.65 -7.05
C TRP A 361 -1.40 -1.25 -7.01
N ALA A 362 -1.55 -2.53 -7.34
CA ALA A 362 -2.84 -3.21 -7.32
C ALA A 362 -2.70 -4.61 -6.65
N PRO A 363 -2.65 -4.66 -5.30
CA PRO A 363 -2.37 -5.89 -4.55
C PRO A 363 -3.31 -7.05 -4.89
N ALA A 364 -4.56 -6.75 -5.26
CA ALA A 364 -5.56 -7.73 -5.68
C ALA A 364 -5.09 -8.63 -6.83
N PHE A 365 -4.20 -8.13 -7.69
CA PHE A 365 -3.76 -8.80 -8.91
C PHE A 365 -2.28 -9.19 -8.87
N GLY A 366 -1.58 -8.85 -7.79
CA GLY A 366 -0.16 -9.12 -7.64
C GLY A 366 0.17 -10.57 -7.30
N TRP A 367 1.45 -10.90 -7.34
CA TRP A 367 1.98 -12.23 -7.09
C TRP A 367 1.72 -12.81 -5.70
N GLY A 368 1.51 -11.98 -4.67
CA GLY A 368 1.17 -12.44 -3.32
C GLY A 368 -0.25 -13.00 -3.25
N THR A 369 -1.16 -12.47 -4.07
CA THR A 369 -2.56 -12.92 -4.15
C THR A 369 -2.72 -14.08 -5.15
N HIS A 370 -1.87 -14.13 -6.19
CA HIS A 370 -1.96 -15.11 -7.28
C HIS A 370 -0.63 -15.85 -7.54
N PRO A 371 -0.01 -16.48 -6.53
CA PRO A 371 1.33 -17.04 -6.65
C PRO A 371 1.46 -18.09 -7.76
N ASP A 372 0.47 -18.96 -7.93
CA ASP A 372 0.52 -20.02 -8.96
C ASP A 372 0.50 -19.47 -10.40
N ARG A 373 -0.23 -18.35 -10.62
CA ARG A 373 -0.29 -17.70 -11.93
C ARG A 373 1.04 -17.05 -12.29
N TYR A 374 1.64 -16.36 -11.32
CA TYR A 374 2.94 -15.73 -11.52
C TYR A 374 4.06 -16.75 -11.62
N LYS A 375 4.05 -17.83 -10.83
CA LYS A 375 5.04 -18.90 -10.94
C LYS A 375 5.14 -19.46 -12.37
N GLY A 376 4.00 -19.58 -13.07
CA GLY A 376 3.93 -20.04 -14.46
C GLY A 376 4.68 -19.16 -15.46
N THR A 377 4.94 -17.88 -15.16
CA THR A 377 5.64 -16.97 -16.07
C THR A 377 7.13 -17.23 -16.13
N SER A 378 7.69 -17.93 -15.15
CA SER A 378 9.14 -18.17 -15.03
C SER A 378 10.00 -16.90 -15.12
N GLY A 379 9.45 -15.75 -14.72
CA GLY A 379 10.13 -14.45 -14.77
C GLY A 379 10.09 -13.76 -16.15
N ASP A 380 9.33 -14.27 -17.11
CA ASP A 380 9.14 -13.61 -18.41
C ASP A 380 8.27 -12.35 -18.27
N LEU A 381 8.81 -11.20 -18.69
CA LEU A 381 8.18 -9.89 -18.51
C LEU A 381 6.87 -9.75 -19.29
N VAL A 382 6.77 -10.32 -20.50
CA VAL A 382 5.56 -10.26 -21.34
C VAL A 382 4.45 -11.08 -20.69
N GLN A 383 4.77 -12.28 -20.21
CA GLN A 383 3.83 -13.13 -19.49
C GLN A 383 3.40 -12.53 -18.15
N ILE A 384 4.30 -11.88 -17.40
CA ILE A 384 3.96 -11.14 -16.18
C ILE A 384 2.93 -10.04 -16.47
N ALA A 385 3.17 -9.21 -17.50
CA ALA A 385 2.24 -8.18 -17.91
C ALA A 385 0.89 -8.77 -18.36
N GLY A 386 0.92 -9.89 -19.08
CA GLY A 386 -0.26 -10.63 -19.51
C GLY A 386 -1.10 -11.16 -18.35
N VAL A 387 -0.48 -11.88 -17.41
CA VAL A 387 -1.12 -12.43 -16.20
C VAL A 387 -1.79 -11.31 -15.39
N PHE A 388 -1.06 -10.24 -15.11
CA PHE A 388 -1.60 -9.11 -14.35
C PHE A 388 -2.82 -8.49 -15.05
N THR A 389 -2.74 -8.28 -16.36
CA THR A 389 -3.82 -7.70 -17.16
C THR A 389 -5.07 -8.59 -17.21
N ARG A 390 -4.88 -9.91 -17.31
CA ARG A 390 -5.99 -10.88 -17.24
C ARG A 390 -6.68 -10.82 -15.88
N LEU A 391 -5.91 -10.84 -14.78
CA LEU A 391 -6.45 -10.75 -13.42
C LEU A 391 -7.21 -9.44 -13.21
N ALA A 392 -6.63 -8.33 -13.67
CA ALA A 392 -7.24 -7.00 -13.67
C ALA A 392 -8.58 -6.91 -14.41
N SER A 393 -8.79 -7.73 -15.45
CA SER A 393 -10.01 -7.73 -16.28
C SER A 393 -11.22 -8.38 -15.62
N VAL A 394 -11.01 -9.24 -14.62
CA VAL A 394 -12.11 -9.97 -13.98
C VAL A 394 -12.94 -9.05 -13.08
N ASN A 395 -12.29 -8.10 -12.41
CA ASN A 395 -12.90 -7.41 -11.25
C ASN A 395 -12.82 -5.88 -11.31
N HIS A 396 -12.35 -5.27 -12.39
CA HIS A 396 -12.05 -3.84 -12.33
C HIS A 396 -12.27 -3.13 -13.67
N LYS A 397 -12.74 -1.88 -13.57
CA LYS A 397 -13.24 -1.03 -14.67
C LYS A 397 -12.19 -0.58 -15.70
N TRP A 398 -10.96 -1.00 -15.53
CA TRP A 398 -9.78 -0.51 -16.23
C TRP A 398 -9.36 -1.44 -17.38
N ALA A 399 -9.41 -2.76 -17.19
CA ALA A 399 -9.26 -3.74 -18.25
C ALA A 399 -10.65 -4.19 -18.73
N THR A 400 -10.75 -4.59 -20.00
CA THR A 400 -12.02 -4.96 -20.62
C THR A 400 -11.88 -6.33 -21.27
N LYS A 401 -12.69 -7.30 -20.81
CA LYS A 401 -12.85 -8.57 -21.50
C LYS A 401 -13.85 -8.40 -22.66
N LEU A 402 -13.45 -8.81 -23.86
CA LEU A 402 -14.26 -8.76 -25.07
C LEU A 402 -15.11 -10.03 -25.23
N GLN A 403 -16.02 -10.03 -26.20
CA GLN A 403 -16.97 -11.13 -26.43
C GLN A 403 -16.28 -12.47 -26.75
N ASN A 404 -15.26 -12.46 -27.62
CA ASN A 404 -14.40 -13.61 -27.91
C ASN A 404 -13.42 -13.99 -26.76
N GLY A 405 -13.50 -13.32 -25.62
CA GLY A 405 -12.65 -13.59 -24.46
C GLY A 405 -11.26 -12.93 -24.50
N ALA A 406 -10.93 -12.18 -25.55
CA ALA A 406 -9.74 -11.31 -25.54
C ALA A 406 -9.81 -10.31 -24.37
N VAL A 407 -8.65 -9.90 -23.87
CA VAL A 407 -8.54 -8.93 -22.77
C VAL A 407 -7.78 -7.71 -23.24
N VAL A 408 -8.44 -6.55 -23.19
CA VAL A 408 -7.81 -5.26 -23.45
C VAL A 408 -7.39 -4.65 -22.12
N GLY A 409 -6.08 -4.43 -21.95
CA GLY A 409 -5.52 -3.73 -20.81
C GLY A 409 -6.02 -2.29 -20.70
N PRO A 410 -5.83 -1.68 -19.52
CA PRO A 410 -6.23 -0.30 -19.29
C PRO A 410 -5.41 0.65 -20.17
N PHE A 411 -6.02 1.78 -20.57
CA PHE A 411 -5.38 2.72 -21.49
C PHE A 411 -4.03 3.26 -20.99
N ASP A 412 -3.87 3.35 -19.68
CA ASP A 412 -2.73 3.96 -19.02
C ASP A 412 -1.62 2.96 -18.63
N ILE A 413 -1.78 1.64 -18.81
CA ILE A 413 -0.70 0.66 -18.49
C ILE A 413 0.54 0.81 -19.39
N MET A 414 0.34 1.22 -20.63
CA MET A 414 1.38 1.54 -21.61
C MET A 414 1.44 3.06 -21.89
N HIS A 415 1.27 3.89 -20.86
CA HIS A 415 1.44 5.34 -21.01
C HIS A 415 2.89 5.73 -20.71
N PRO A 416 3.60 6.47 -21.60
CA PRO A 416 4.95 6.96 -21.34
C PRO A 416 5.04 7.75 -20.03
N GLY A 417 6.01 7.41 -19.18
CA GLY A 417 6.15 8.02 -17.84
C GLY A 417 5.23 7.44 -16.77
N HIS A 418 4.46 6.40 -17.08
CA HIS A 418 3.62 5.69 -16.13
C HIS A 418 3.75 4.16 -16.27
N ARG A 419 3.47 3.45 -15.17
CA ARG A 419 3.28 2.00 -15.13
C ARG A 419 4.35 1.21 -15.86
N LEU A 420 4.06 0.45 -16.91
CA LEU A 420 5.08 -0.42 -17.53
C LEU A 420 6.29 0.34 -18.09
N TYR A 421 6.16 1.64 -18.40
CA TYR A 421 7.30 2.48 -18.78
C TYR A 421 8.08 3.05 -17.59
N ALA A 422 7.47 3.09 -16.40
CA ALA A 422 8.08 3.68 -15.21
C ALA A 422 8.53 2.62 -14.18
N PHE A 423 7.88 1.46 -14.18
CA PHE A 423 8.14 0.36 -13.28
C PHE A 423 9.30 -0.47 -13.83
N ALA A 424 10.17 -0.94 -12.94
CA ALA A 424 11.35 -1.73 -13.30
C ALA A 424 12.18 -1.08 -14.42
N ASP A 425 12.38 0.24 -14.33
CA ASP A 425 13.11 1.05 -15.31
C ASP A 425 12.58 0.91 -16.76
N GLY A 426 11.28 0.63 -16.92
CA GLY A 426 10.63 0.50 -18.23
C GLY A 426 10.84 -0.86 -18.91
N ALA A 427 11.41 -1.85 -18.21
CA ALA A 427 11.68 -3.18 -18.76
C ALA A 427 10.39 -3.89 -19.23
N GLY A 428 9.28 -3.71 -18.51
CA GLY A 428 7.99 -4.30 -18.89
C GLY A 428 7.46 -3.75 -20.21
N ALA A 429 7.49 -2.42 -20.40
CA ALA A 429 7.07 -1.81 -21.66
C ALA A 429 7.97 -2.26 -22.81
N THR A 430 9.29 -2.22 -22.63
CA THR A 430 10.26 -2.66 -23.64
C THR A 430 10.01 -4.10 -24.09
N ALA A 431 9.74 -4.99 -23.14
CA ALA A 431 9.45 -6.39 -23.43
C ALA A 431 8.15 -6.55 -24.24
N VAL A 432 7.08 -5.86 -23.86
CA VAL A 432 5.80 -5.87 -24.59
C VAL A 432 5.99 -5.34 -26.02
N GLU A 433 6.63 -4.19 -26.18
CA GLU A 433 6.85 -3.58 -27.50
C GLU A 433 7.70 -4.44 -28.44
N SER A 434 8.68 -5.15 -27.88
CA SER A 434 9.57 -6.01 -28.68
C SER A 434 8.92 -7.31 -29.11
N ALA A 435 7.98 -7.83 -28.32
CA ALA A 435 7.35 -9.13 -28.55
C ALA A 435 5.99 -9.02 -29.26
N ALA A 436 5.31 -7.88 -29.16
CA ALA A 436 3.95 -7.74 -29.63
C ALA A 436 3.84 -7.49 -31.14
N GLU A 437 2.78 -8.01 -31.74
CA GLU A 437 2.30 -7.54 -33.04
C GLU A 437 1.49 -6.24 -32.84
N ILE A 438 1.63 -5.28 -33.75
CA ILE A 438 0.78 -4.08 -33.73
C ILE A 438 -0.44 -4.34 -34.60
N ILE A 439 -1.61 -4.39 -33.97
CA ILE A 439 -2.89 -4.53 -34.65
C ILE A 439 -3.69 -3.22 -34.62
N THR A 440 -4.60 -3.04 -35.57
CA THR A 440 -5.52 -1.89 -35.61
C THR A 440 -6.96 -2.38 -35.80
N GLY A 441 -7.86 -1.90 -34.95
CA GLY A 441 -9.29 -2.24 -34.96
C GLY A 441 -9.98 -1.65 -33.75
N THR A 442 -11.28 -1.40 -33.82
CA THR A 442 -12.08 -1.07 -32.65
C THR A 442 -12.18 -2.26 -31.72
N ARG A 443 -12.51 -2.03 -30.44
CA ARG A 443 -12.75 -3.13 -29.49
C ARG A 443 -13.91 -4.05 -29.91
N ALA A 444 -14.89 -3.53 -30.66
CA ALA A 444 -15.99 -4.33 -31.19
C ALA A 444 -15.49 -5.26 -32.31
N GLU A 445 -14.79 -4.70 -33.30
CA GLU A 445 -14.20 -5.48 -34.40
C GLU A 445 -13.27 -6.58 -33.89
N ILE A 446 -12.38 -6.26 -32.93
CA ILE A 446 -11.50 -7.25 -32.30
C ILE A 446 -12.28 -8.29 -31.51
N GLY A 447 -13.38 -7.88 -30.85
CA GLY A 447 -14.21 -8.77 -30.04
C GLY A 447 -15.06 -9.74 -30.86
N ASP A 448 -15.32 -9.42 -32.13
CA ASP A 448 -16.06 -10.23 -33.09
C ASP A 448 -15.16 -11.15 -33.93
N ASP A 449 -13.84 -10.97 -33.85
CA ASP A 449 -12.86 -11.73 -34.62
C ASP A 449 -12.23 -12.85 -33.78
N ASP A 450 -12.54 -14.10 -34.13
CA ASP A 450 -12.06 -15.29 -33.43
C ASP A 450 -10.53 -15.44 -33.47
N GLN A 451 -9.82 -14.76 -34.38
CA GLN A 451 -8.36 -14.81 -34.41
C GLN A 451 -7.72 -14.24 -33.14
N TYR A 452 -8.42 -13.35 -32.43
CA TYR A 452 -7.95 -12.73 -31.19
C TYR A 452 -8.54 -13.38 -29.94
N ALA A 453 -9.27 -14.49 -30.07
CA ALA A 453 -9.94 -15.14 -28.95
C ALA A 453 -8.94 -15.48 -27.83
N GLY A 454 -9.17 -14.91 -26.64
CA GLY A 454 -8.30 -15.11 -25.48
C GLY A 454 -6.96 -14.36 -25.51
N HIS A 455 -6.67 -13.52 -26.51
CA HIS A 455 -5.44 -12.72 -26.56
C HIS A 455 -5.40 -11.64 -25.45
N VAL A 456 -4.21 -11.12 -25.15
CA VAL A 456 -4.03 -9.93 -24.31
C VAL A 456 -3.52 -8.78 -25.16
N LEU A 457 -4.22 -7.65 -25.08
CA LEU A 457 -4.01 -6.49 -25.92
C LEU A 457 -3.70 -5.26 -25.06
N PHE A 458 -2.62 -4.54 -25.36
CA PHE A 458 -2.30 -3.28 -24.68
C PHE A 458 -2.51 -2.09 -25.61
N PRO A 459 -3.26 -1.06 -25.20
CA PRO A 459 -3.45 0.14 -26.02
C PRO A 459 -2.11 0.81 -26.34
N VAL A 460 -1.89 1.20 -27.60
CA VAL A 460 -0.72 1.98 -28.00
C VAL A 460 -0.97 3.45 -27.67
N TRP A 461 -0.10 4.05 -26.87
CA TRP A 461 -0.26 5.44 -26.45
C TRP A 461 -0.34 6.40 -27.65
N GLY A 462 -1.27 7.35 -27.57
CA GLY A 462 -1.48 8.37 -28.61
C GLY A 462 -2.09 7.84 -29.92
N LYS A 463 -2.35 6.54 -30.04
CA LYS A 463 -2.95 5.93 -31.23
C LYS A 463 -4.32 5.33 -30.91
N LYS A 464 -5.36 5.87 -31.53
CA LYS A 464 -6.73 5.36 -31.34
C LYS A 464 -6.87 4.02 -32.06
N ASN A 465 -7.51 3.05 -31.41
CA ASN A 465 -7.82 1.73 -31.98
C ASN A 465 -6.57 0.94 -32.41
N THR A 466 -5.41 1.21 -31.82
CA THR A 466 -4.17 0.48 -32.10
C THR A 466 -3.71 -0.21 -30.82
N PHE A 467 -3.33 -1.47 -30.91
CA PHE A 467 -2.96 -2.30 -29.77
C PHE A 467 -1.67 -3.07 -30.04
N TYR A 468 -0.87 -3.25 -28.99
CA TYR A 468 0.15 -4.29 -28.90
C TYR A 468 -0.56 -5.60 -28.54
N ASP A 469 -0.56 -6.57 -29.46
CA ASP A 469 -1.05 -7.92 -29.25
C ASP A 469 0.10 -8.83 -28.83
N ILE A 470 0.05 -9.34 -27.59
CA ILE A 470 1.05 -10.29 -27.07
C ILE A 470 0.58 -11.75 -27.20
N GLY A 471 -0.49 -11.99 -27.95
CA GLY A 471 -1.08 -13.31 -28.19
C GLY A 471 -1.83 -13.85 -26.98
N SER A 472 -2.06 -15.16 -26.99
CA SER A 472 -2.69 -15.89 -25.87
C SER A 472 -1.74 -16.16 -24.70
N ALA A 473 -0.49 -15.70 -24.75
CA ALA A 473 0.54 -16.01 -23.76
C ALA A 473 0.04 -15.73 -22.32
N GLY A 474 0.22 -16.71 -21.42
CA GLY A 474 -0.17 -16.62 -20.01
C GLY A 474 -1.50 -17.29 -19.61
N SER A 475 -1.95 -18.35 -20.30
CA SER A 475 -3.07 -19.21 -19.86
C SER A 475 -2.72 -20.06 -18.65
#